data_AF-A0A964EVB3-F1
#
_entry.id   AF-A0A964EVB3-F1
#
_cell.length_a   1.000
_cell.length_b   1.000
_cell.length_c   1.000
_cell.angle_alpha   90.00
_cell.angle_beta   90.00
_cell.angle_gamma   90.00
#
_symmetry.space_group_name_H-M   'P 1'
#
loop_
_entity.id
_entity.type
_entity.pdbx_description
1 polymer ?
#
loop_
_entity_poly.entity_id
_entity_poly.type
_entity_poly.pdbx_seq_one_letter_code
_entity_poly.pdbx_strand_id
1 'polypeptide(L)'
;MSAMPCAASGWAVPWEALAELPWIRAMEGCPQDPHHHAEGDVFIHTRMVLEALTADPAWRALPEPDRALVWLGALLHDVAKPATTRTEPDGRISARGHARVGAVMTRRILWEAGVPFAAREAACGLVRHHLIPYFLIDQSGGERRLMALSQTTRCDLLVRLATADIRGRVCADADAILDNIALFGELAREHGCWDVPRAFPSPHARLRYLQGRLEHPDVDLFDDTRFEVLLMCGLPGAGKDHWLRHHAPSLPVVSLDDVRRELGVAPTDNQGRVRQEAIERARVHLRAECPFAWNATNLSRSRRQPLLQLIEDYGGRARVVYVEPPAARLFNQNRDRDHVVPEPALRAMMRQWEVPDRTEAHRVDYVVADT
;
A
#
# COMPACT_ATOMS: atom_id res chain seq x y z
N MET A 1 -8.10 14.75 -15.04
CA MET A 1 -6.64 14.95 -14.97
C MET A 1 -6.28 15.92 -16.07
N SER A 2 -5.70 17.08 -15.73
CA SER A 2 -5.06 17.93 -16.75
C SER A 2 -3.86 17.17 -17.31
N ALA A 3 -3.57 17.31 -18.60
CA ALA A 3 -2.47 16.60 -19.27
C ALA A 3 -1.16 16.75 -18.48
N MET A 4 -0.36 15.67 -18.39
CA MET A 4 0.99 15.75 -17.81
C MET A 4 1.77 16.95 -18.36
N PRO A 5 2.29 17.84 -17.49
CA PRO A 5 3.02 19.04 -17.92
C PRO A 5 4.21 18.76 -18.85
N CYS A 6 4.80 17.56 -18.74
CA CYS A 6 6.00 17.19 -19.48
C CYS A 6 5.77 16.94 -20.98
N ALA A 7 4.55 16.60 -21.43
CA ALA A 7 4.30 16.33 -22.84
C ALA A 7 4.43 17.59 -23.72
N ALA A 8 4.04 18.74 -23.17
CA ALA A 8 4.11 20.04 -23.86
C ALA A 8 5.53 20.66 -23.85
N SER A 9 6.42 20.20 -22.97
CA SER A 9 7.78 20.71 -22.78
C SER A 9 8.87 19.83 -23.39
N GLY A 10 8.52 18.94 -24.33
CA GLY A 10 9.48 17.99 -24.90
C GLY A 10 10.00 16.97 -23.89
N TRP A 11 9.16 16.59 -22.91
CA TRP A 11 9.46 15.67 -21.81
C TRP A 11 10.40 16.20 -20.74
N ALA A 12 10.68 17.50 -20.72
CA ALA A 12 11.50 18.12 -19.68
C ALA A 12 10.84 18.00 -18.29
N VAL A 13 11.64 17.62 -17.30
CA VAL A 13 11.22 17.50 -15.89
C VAL A 13 11.30 18.88 -15.22
N PRO A 14 10.23 19.37 -14.57
CA PRO A 14 10.19 20.71 -13.98
C PRO A 14 10.91 20.76 -12.61
N TRP A 15 12.23 20.56 -12.60
CA TRP A 15 13.02 20.46 -11.36
C TRP A 15 12.93 21.68 -10.45
N GLU A 16 12.86 22.89 -11.01
CA GLU A 16 12.72 24.12 -10.21
C GLU A 16 11.46 24.10 -9.34
N ALA A 17 10.32 23.67 -9.90
CA ALA A 17 9.08 23.55 -9.16
C ALA A 17 9.09 22.36 -8.19
N LEU A 18 9.71 21.24 -8.58
CA LEU A 18 9.79 20.04 -7.74
C LEU A 18 10.71 20.23 -6.53
N ALA A 19 11.81 20.97 -6.68
CA ALA A 19 12.76 21.26 -5.61
C ALA A 19 12.17 22.12 -4.47
N GLU A 20 11.02 22.77 -4.68
CA GLU A 20 10.29 23.49 -3.62
C GLU A 20 9.51 22.54 -2.68
N LEU A 21 9.29 21.29 -3.09
CA LEU A 21 8.51 20.33 -2.32
C LEU A 21 9.33 19.82 -1.13
N PRO A 22 8.83 19.91 0.12
CA PRO A 22 9.61 19.57 1.31
C PRO A 22 10.16 18.13 1.33
N TRP A 23 9.43 17.19 0.72
CA TRP A 23 9.84 15.79 0.63
C TRP A 23 10.86 15.51 -0.49
N ILE A 24 10.97 16.38 -1.50
CA ILE A 24 12.08 16.36 -2.46
C ILE A 24 13.33 16.93 -1.80
N ARG A 25 13.23 18.09 -1.15
CA ARG A 25 14.36 18.69 -0.42
C ARG A 25 14.97 17.74 0.61
N ALA A 26 14.14 16.91 1.26
CA ALA A 26 14.62 15.92 2.20
C ALA A 26 15.52 14.83 1.58
N MET A 27 15.44 14.60 0.26
CA MET A 27 16.31 13.67 -0.47
C MET A 27 17.69 14.26 -0.75
N GLU A 28 17.83 15.59 -0.82
CA GLU A 28 19.09 16.27 -1.10
C GLU A 28 20.11 15.96 0.01
N GLY A 29 21.30 15.49 -0.39
CA GLY A 29 22.35 15.10 0.55
C GLY A 29 22.07 13.85 1.38
N CYS A 30 20.93 13.16 1.18
CA CYS A 30 20.68 11.86 1.81
C CYS A 30 21.62 10.82 1.16
N PRO A 31 22.64 10.31 1.88
CA PRO A 31 23.67 9.50 1.25
C PRO A 31 23.14 8.11 0.88
N GLN A 32 23.78 7.49 -0.10
CA GLN A 32 23.52 6.12 -0.53
C GLN A 32 24.81 5.30 -0.53
N ASP A 33 24.69 3.98 -0.61
CA ASP A 33 25.85 3.09 -0.67
C ASP A 33 26.62 3.33 -1.99
N PRO A 34 27.89 3.79 -1.95
CA PRO A 34 28.66 4.10 -3.17
C PRO A 34 28.90 2.90 -4.09
N HIS A 35 28.76 1.67 -3.58
CA HIS A 35 28.87 0.47 -4.40
C HIS A 35 27.66 0.28 -5.33
N HIS A 36 26.47 0.60 -4.83
CA HIS A 36 25.22 0.49 -5.58
C HIS A 36 24.77 1.81 -6.21
N HIS A 37 25.26 2.94 -5.69
CA HIS A 37 24.86 4.28 -6.07
C HIS A 37 26.08 5.19 -6.16
N ALA A 38 26.96 4.94 -7.14
CA ALA A 38 28.16 5.75 -7.32
C ALA A 38 27.86 7.21 -7.74
N GLU A 39 26.63 7.49 -8.18
CA GLU A 39 26.13 8.84 -8.45
C GLU A 39 25.98 9.72 -7.19
N GLY A 40 25.93 9.12 -6.00
CA GLY A 40 25.86 9.83 -4.73
C GLY A 40 24.48 9.78 -4.06
N ASP A 41 23.85 10.93 -3.86
CA ASP A 41 22.67 11.05 -3.00
C ASP A 41 21.35 10.64 -3.68
N VAL A 42 20.30 10.49 -2.85
CA VAL A 42 18.97 10.08 -3.29
C VAL A 42 18.35 11.05 -4.30
N PHE A 43 18.61 12.35 -4.17
CA PHE A 43 18.06 13.35 -5.09
C PHE A 43 18.71 13.25 -6.47
N ILE A 44 20.05 13.16 -6.53
CA ILE A 44 20.79 12.94 -7.77
C ILE A 44 20.30 11.68 -8.47
N HIS A 45 20.17 10.58 -7.73
CA HIS A 45 19.64 9.34 -8.26
C HIS A 45 18.23 9.51 -8.83
N THR A 46 17.30 10.08 -8.05
CA THR A 46 15.91 10.33 -8.51
C THR A 46 15.87 11.18 -9.79
N ARG A 47 16.80 12.13 -9.95
CA ARG A 47 16.94 12.90 -11.18
C ARG A 47 17.33 12.04 -12.37
N MET A 48 18.38 11.24 -12.22
CA MET A 48 18.86 10.33 -13.25
C MET A 48 17.80 9.30 -13.65
N VAL A 49 17.01 8.79 -12.70
CA VAL A 49 15.88 7.87 -12.98
C VAL A 49 14.82 8.54 -13.85
N LEU A 50 14.43 9.78 -13.54
CA LEU A 50 13.44 10.50 -14.35
C LEU A 50 13.99 10.90 -15.73
N GLU A 51 15.26 11.22 -15.85
CA GLU A 51 15.93 11.47 -17.13
C GLU A 51 15.96 10.19 -17.99
N ALA A 52 16.33 9.05 -17.40
CA ALA A 52 16.28 7.74 -18.07
C ALA A 52 14.85 7.37 -18.51
N LEU A 53 13.86 7.59 -17.65
CA LEU A 53 12.45 7.33 -17.95
C LEU A 53 11.94 8.21 -19.09
N THR A 54 12.20 9.52 -19.02
CA THR A 54 11.72 10.48 -20.03
C THR A 54 12.41 10.29 -21.37
N ALA A 55 13.61 9.72 -21.42
CA ALA A 55 14.29 9.32 -22.64
C ALA A 55 13.73 8.04 -23.28
N ASP A 56 13.04 7.17 -22.52
CA ASP A 56 12.54 5.87 -22.99
C ASP A 56 11.34 6.02 -23.95
N PRO A 57 11.48 5.64 -25.24
CA PRO A 57 10.37 5.65 -26.18
C PRO A 57 9.20 4.74 -25.77
N ALA A 58 9.48 3.63 -25.08
CA ALA A 58 8.45 2.70 -24.62
C ALA A 58 7.56 3.32 -23.54
N TRP A 59 8.15 4.13 -22.64
CA TRP A 59 7.36 4.92 -21.68
C TRP A 59 6.56 6.00 -22.40
N ARG A 60 7.15 6.74 -23.35
CA ARG A 60 6.44 7.79 -24.12
C ARG A 60 5.23 7.24 -24.87
N ALA A 61 5.29 5.99 -25.32
CA ALA A 61 4.22 5.31 -26.04
C ALA A 61 3.06 4.83 -25.14
N LEU A 62 3.23 4.80 -23.81
CA LEU A 62 2.16 4.41 -22.90
C LEU A 62 0.99 5.42 -22.96
N PRO A 63 -0.25 4.98 -22.67
CA PRO A 63 -1.36 5.89 -22.43
C PRO A 63 -1.03 6.93 -21.36
N GLU A 64 -1.60 8.13 -21.45
CA GLU A 64 -1.29 9.24 -20.53
C GLU A 64 -1.48 8.89 -19.04
N PRO A 65 -2.56 8.19 -18.62
CA PRO A 65 -2.70 7.76 -17.22
C PRO A 65 -1.55 6.85 -16.77
N ASP A 66 -1.15 5.90 -17.62
CA ASP A 66 -0.07 4.96 -17.31
C ASP A 66 1.29 5.66 -17.26
N ARG A 67 1.55 6.60 -18.17
CA ARG A 67 2.76 7.45 -18.10
C ARG A 67 2.83 8.23 -16.80
N ALA A 68 1.72 8.84 -16.38
CA ALA A 68 1.64 9.60 -15.14
C ALA A 68 1.92 8.71 -13.92
N LEU A 69 1.40 7.47 -13.91
CA LEU A 69 1.66 6.51 -12.83
C LEU A 69 3.13 6.14 -12.73
N VAL A 70 3.78 5.78 -13.84
CA VAL A 70 5.21 5.41 -13.84
C VAL A 70 6.08 6.61 -13.46
N TRP A 71 5.74 7.81 -13.94
CA TRP A 71 6.45 9.04 -13.60
C TRP A 71 6.32 9.39 -12.11
N LEU A 72 5.13 9.29 -11.53
CA LEU A 72 4.92 9.46 -10.09
C LEU A 72 5.66 8.38 -9.29
N GLY A 73 5.65 7.14 -9.76
CA GLY A 73 6.42 6.04 -9.19
C GLY A 73 7.91 6.35 -9.14
N ALA A 74 8.49 6.82 -10.26
CA ALA A 74 9.89 7.21 -10.36
C ALA A 74 10.25 8.37 -9.43
N LEU A 75 9.41 9.40 -9.37
CA LEU A 75 9.62 10.56 -8.50
C LEU A 75 9.60 10.19 -7.00
N LEU A 76 8.82 9.17 -6.62
CA LEU A 76 8.51 8.86 -5.22
C LEU A 76 9.09 7.53 -4.72
N HIS A 77 9.72 6.71 -5.57
CA HIS A 77 10.15 5.34 -5.21
C HIS A 77 11.04 5.33 -3.95
N ASP A 78 11.88 6.35 -3.81
CA ASP A 78 12.84 6.52 -2.72
C ASP A 78 12.51 7.65 -1.73
N VAL A 79 11.28 8.18 -1.74
CA VAL A 79 10.85 9.30 -0.88
C VAL A 79 11.05 9.06 0.62
N ALA A 80 11.15 7.80 1.03
CA ALA A 80 11.37 7.42 2.42
C ALA A 80 12.82 7.07 2.77
N LYS A 81 13.77 7.08 1.82
CA LYS A 81 15.20 6.86 2.15
C LYS A 81 15.67 7.85 3.23
N PRO A 82 15.36 9.16 3.20
CA PRO A 82 15.77 10.08 4.27
C PRO A 82 15.28 9.68 5.68
N ALA A 83 14.10 9.08 5.78
CA ALA A 83 13.52 8.66 7.06
C ALA A 83 14.00 7.27 7.53
N THR A 84 14.70 6.52 6.69
CA THR A 84 15.08 5.12 6.93
C THR A 84 16.57 4.82 6.76
N THR A 85 17.35 5.78 6.26
CA THR A 85 18.78 5.64 6.03
C THR A 85 19.55 5.51 7.34
N ARG A 86 20.45 4.53 7.38
CA ARG A 86 21.32 4.24 8.53
C ARG A 86 22.69 3.83 8.02
N THR A 87 23.71 4.17 8.78
CA THR A 87 25.04 3.56 8.65
C THR A 87 25.05 2.26 9.45
N GLU A 88 25.33 1.16 8.76
CA GLU A 88 25.42 -0.19 9.34
C GLU A 88 26.79 -0.37 10.04
N PRO A 89 26.95 -1.39 10.90
CA PRO A 89 28.20 -1.61 11.65
C PRO A 89 29.44 -1.84 10.77
N ASP A 90 29.27 -2.30 9.54
CA ASP A 90 30.33 -2.50 8.54
C ASP A 90 30.67 -1.22 7.76
N GLY A 91 30.04 -0.09 8.11
CA GLY A 91 30.21 1.20 7.45
C GLY A 91 29.36 1.38 6.20
N ARG A 92 28.60 0.36 5.76
CA ARG A 92 27.71 0.48 4.60
C ARG A 92 26.49 1.32 4.91
N ILE A 93 25.90 1.91 3.88
CA ILE A 93 24.69 2.72 4.00
C ILE A 93 23.50 1.87 3.57
N SER A 94 22.50 1.75 4.43
CA SER A 94 21.28 1.01 4.13
C SER A 94 20.05 1.86 4.39
N ALA A 95 19.00 1.64 3.59
CA ALA A 95 17.68 2.23 3.78
C ALA A 95 16.63 1.11 3.93
N ARG A 96 16.89 0.16 4.84
CA ARG A 96 16.01 -1.02 5.01
C ARG A 96 14.58 -0.59 5.33
N GLY A 97 13.64 -1.10 4.55
CA GLY A 97 12.21 -0.81 4.71
C GLY A 97 11.70 0.48 4.06
N HIS A 98 12.56 1.23 3.35
CA HIS A 98 12.15 2.48 2.67
C HIS A 98 10.96 2.27 1.75
N ALA A 99 10.92 1.20 0.94
CA ALA A 99 9.80 0.98 0.01
C ALA A 99 8.43 0.92 0.70
N ARG A 100 8.35 0.30 1.89
CA ARG A 100 7.12 0.23 2.68
C ARG A 100 6.74 1.60 3.25
N VAL A 101 7.71 2.32 3.82
CA VAL A 101 7.49 3.66 4.39
C VAL A 101 7.15 4.67 3.26
N GLY A 102 7.81 4.53 2.11
CA GLY A 102 7.66 5.34 0.91
C GLY A 102 6.27 5.22 0.32
N ALA A 103 5.69 4.02 0.30
CA ALA A 103 4.31 3.82 -0.12
C ALA A 103 3.31 4.56 0.80
N VAL A 104 3.56 4.61 2.11
CA VAL A 104 2.72 5.35 3.07
C VAL A 104 2.90 6.88 2.90
N MET A 105 4.13 7.34 2.71
CA MET A 105 4.41 8.75 2.42
C MET A 105 3.78 9.19 1.10
N THR A 106 3.93 8.40 0.05
CA THR A 106 3.30 8.59 -1.27
C THR A 106 1.79 8.72 -1.16
N ARG A 107 1.16 7.80 -0.42
CA ARG A 107 -0.29 7.85 -0.18
C ARG A 107 -0.72 9.18 0.43
N ARG A 108 -0.02 9.63 1.47
CA ARG A 108 -0.33 10.91 2.12
C ARG A 108 -0.12 12.08 1.17
N ILE A 109 1.03 12.16 0.49
CA ILE A 109 1.36 13.25 -0.45
C ILE A 109 0.27 13.38 -1.52
N LEU A 110 -0.07 12.27 -2.17
CA LEU A 110 -1.02 12.26 -3.27
C LEU A 110 -2.48 12.44 -2.81
N TRP A 111 -2.83 11.97 -1.61
CA TRP A 111 -4.15 12.23 -1.02
C TRP A 111 -4.33 13.70 -0.61
N GLU A 112 -3.30 14.31 -0.02
CA GLU A 112 -3.28 15.76 0.27
C GLU A 112 -3.34 16.59 -1.03
N ALA A 113 -2.77 16.07 -2.14
CA ALA A 113 -2.83 16.68 -3.47
C ALA A 113 -4.15 16.40 -4.25
N GLY A 114 -5.09 15.63 -3.69
CA GLY A 114 -6.38 15.35 -4.34
C GLY A 114 -6.30 14.37 -5.52
N VAL A 115 -5.26 13.54 -5.60
CA VAL A 115 -5.16 12.51 -6.64
C VAL A 115 -6.25 11.43 -6.42
N PRO A 116 -7.00 11.04 -7.47
CA PRO A 116 -8.05 10.02 -7.36
C PRO A 116 -7.54 8.71 -6.74
N PHE A 117 -8.38 8.08 -5.92
CA PHE A 117 -8.02 6.90 -5.12
C PHE A 117 -7.33 5.80 -5.94
N ALA A 118 -7.90 5.41 -7.09
CA ALA A 118 -7.35 4.34 -7.91
C ALA A 118 -5.96 4.67 -8.46
N ALA A 119 -5.75 5.90 -8.96
CA ALA A 119 -4.45 6.34 -9.46
C ALA A 119 -3.43 6.44 -8.33
N ARG A 120 -3.84 6.97 -7.17
CA ARG A 120 -2.99 7.06 -5.98
C ARG A 120 -2.53 5.68 -5.52
N GLU A 121 -3.44 4.73 -5.33
CA GLU A 121 -3.06 3.40 -4.84
C GLU A 121 -2.23 2.62 -5.86
N ALA A 122 -2.43 2.84 -7.17
CA ALA A 122 -1.55 2.30 -8.20
C ALA A 122 -0.11 2.86 -8.06
N ALA A 123 0.06 4.17 -7.87
CA ALA A 123 1.37 4.77 -7.62
C ALA A 123 2.01 4.26 -6.31
N CYS A 124 1.22 4.14 -5.23
CA CYS A 124 1.67 3.52 -3.98
C CYS A 124 2.16 2.08 -4.19
N GLY A 125 1.48 1.31 -5.04
CA GLY A 125 1.86 -0.06 -5.41
C GLY A 125 3.20 -0.10 -6.14
N LEU A 126 3.44 0.83 -7.07
CA LEU A 126 4.73 0.96 -7.75
C LEU A 126 5.86 1.27 -6.77
N VAL A 127 5.68 2.29 -5.92
CA VAL A 127 6.66 2.67 -4.89
C VAL A 127 6.92 1.53 -3.91
N ARG A 128 5.88 0.81 -3.47
CA ARG A 128 6.03 -0.29 -2.51
C ARG A 128 6.86 -1.45 -3.05
N HIS A 129 6.78 -1.70 -4.35
CA HIS A 129 7.25 -2.93 -4.96
C HIS A 129 8.39 -2.73 -5.96
N HIS A 130 8.92 -1.51 -6.11
CA HIS A 130 9.92 -1.15 -7.14
C HIS A 130 11.18 -2.03 -7.14
N LEU A 131 11.59 -2.57 -5.98
CA LEU A 131 12.74 -3.49 -5.89
C LEU A 131 12.41 -4.97 -6.19
N ILE A 132 11.13 -5.35 -6.27
CA ILE A 132 10.77 -6.76 -6.47
C ILE A 132 11.33 -7.33 -7.78
N PRO A 133 11.23 -6.63 -8.92
CA PRO A 133 11.78 -7.13 -10.19
C PRO A 133 13.28 -7.44 -10.15
N TYR A 134 14.05 -6.85 -9.22
CA TYR A 134 15.50 -7.07 -9.14
C TYR A 134 15.86 -8.45 -8.61
N PHE A 135 15.00 -9.02 -7.76
CA PHE A 135 15.38 -10.15 -6.91
C PHE A 135 14.39 -11.32 -6.96
N LEU A 136 13.20 -11.15 -7.56
CA LEU A 136 12.14 -12.17 -7.45
C LEU A 136 12.53 -13.49 -8.11
N ILE A 137 13.25 -13.45 -9.24
CA ILE A 137 13.64 -14.63 -10.00
C ILE A 137 14.59 -15.54 -9.20
N ASP A 138 15.43 -14.96 -8.36
CA ASP A 138 16.40 -15.69 -7.54
C ASP A 138 15.81 -16.23 -6.23
N GLN A 139 14.50 -16.01 -5.97
CA GLN A 139 13.85 -16.37 -4.71
C GLN A 139 12.99 -17.63 -4.84
N SER A 140 13.08 -18.51 -3.85
CA SER A 140 12.14 -19.61 -3.70
C SER A 140 10.72 -19.08 -3.46
N GLY A 141 9.74 -19.67 -4.15
CA GLY A 141 8.35 -19.23 -4.08
C GLY A 141 8.06 -17.93 -4.84
N GLY A 142 8.92 -17.53 -5.79
CA GLY A 142 8.75 -16.35 -6.64
C GLY A 142 7.39 -16.27 -7.33
N GLU A 143 6.85 -17.39 -7.83
CA GLU A 143 5.55 -17.46 -8.50
C GLU A 143 4.39 -16.99 -7.60
N ARG A 144 4.27 -17.56 -6.40
CA ARG A 144 3.21 -17.16 -5.44
C ARG A 144 3.34 -15.68 -5.09
N ARG A 145 4.57 -15.19 -4.92
CA ARG A 145 4.86 -13.78 -4.64
C ARG A 145 4.49 -12.87 -5.81
N LEU A 146 4.77 -13.28 -7.05
CA LEU A 146 4.36 -12.58 -8.26
C LEU A 146 2.84 -12.52 -8.39
N MET A 147 2.16 -13.65 -8.16
CA MET A 147 0.69 -13.68 -8.19
C MET A 147 0.09 -12.78 -7.10
N ALA A 148 0.66 -12.76 -5.89
CA ALA A 148 0.27 -11.83 -4.83
C ALA A 148 0.46 -10.36 -5.26
N LEU A 149 1.62 -10.04 -5.84
CA LEU A 149 1.96 -8.71 -6.33
C LEU A 149 0.98 -8.24 -7.41
N SER A 150 0.62 -9.10 -8.37
CA SER A 150 -0.33 -8.77 -9.44
C SER A 150 -1.71 -8.33 -8.91
N GLN A 151 -2.07 -8.75 -7.69
CA GLN A 151 -3.32 -8.33 -7.06
C GLN A 151 -3.33 -6.85 -6.66
N THR A 152 -2.18 -6.20 -6.54
CA THR A 152 -2.09 -4.80 -6.07
C THR A 152 -1.37 -3.89 -7.04
N THR A 153 -0.51 -4.43 -7.90
CA THR A 153 0.36 -3.65 -8.78
C THR A 153 0.43 -4.29 -10.15
N ARG A 154 0.27 -3.47 -11.18
CA ARG A 154 0.51 -3.83 -12.58
C ARG A 154 1.99 -4.11 -12.82
N CYS A 155 2.33 -5.33 -13.24
CA CYS A 155 3.72 -5.75 -13.41
C CYS A 155 4.38 -5.07 -14.60
N ASP A 156 3.62 -4.74 -15.65
CA ASP A 156 4.11 -4.03 -16.83
C ASP A 156 4.61 -2.62 -16.49
N LEU A 157 3.86 -1.87 -15.69
CA LEU A 157 4.27 -0.56 -15.19
C LEU A 157 5.42 -0.68 -14.18
N LEU A 158 5.43 -1.73 -13.36
CA LEU A 158 6.50 -1.99 -12.40
C LEU A 158 7.83 -2.31 -13.09
N VAL A 159 7.81 -3.08 -14.18
CA VAL A 159 8.98 -3.34 -15.01
C VAL A 159 9.53 -2.04 -15.58
N ARG A 160 8.67 -1.15 -16.09
CA ARG A 160 9.10 0.16 -16.61
C ARG A 160 9.79 1.01 -15.54
N LEU A 161 9.21 1.07 -14.34
CA LEU A 161 9.81 1.78 -13.21
C LEU A 161 11.17 1.17 -12.83
N ALA A 162 11.22 -0.15 -12.64
CA ALA A 162 12.43 -0.87 -12.27
C ALA A 162 13.55 -0.72 -13.31
N THR A 163 13.22 -0.79 -14.60
CA THR A 163 14.17 -0.53 -15.69
C THR A 163 14.70 0.90 -15.66
N ALA A 164 13.85 1.89 -15.42
CA ALA A 164 14.27 3.29 -15.32
C ALA A 164 15.15 3.55 -14.09
N ASP A 165 14.84 2.93 -12.94
CA ASP A 165 15.63 3.03 -11.72
C ASP A 165 17.07 2.51 -11.95
N ILE A 166 17.23 1.33 -12.54
CA ILE A 166 18.57 0.78 -12.85
C ILE A 166 19.30 1.56 -13.95
N ARG A 167 18.59 2.04 -14.99
CA ARG A 167 19.21 2.89 -16.02
C ARG A 167 19.61 4.27 -15.49
N GLY A 168 18.95 4.74 -14.44
CA GLY A 168 19.22 6.01 -13.76
C GLY A 168 20.20 5.88 -12.59
N ARG A 169 21.12 4.92 -12.64
CA ARG A 169 22.05 4.57 -11.56
C ARG A 169 23.43 4.28 -12.12
N VAL A 170 24.48 4.55 -11.34
CA VAL A 170 25.85 4.13 -11.67
C VAL A 170 26.25 2.98 -10.75
N CYS A 171 26.18 1.74 -11.26
CA CYS A 171 26.57 0.54 -10.54
C CYS A 171 27.18 -0.52 -11.48
N ALA A 172 28.00 -1.42 -10.93
CA ALA A 172 28.72 -2.43 -11.71
C ALA A 172 27.83 -3.64 -12.12
N ASP A 173 26.71 -3.84 -11.43
CA ASP A 173 25.79 -4.96 -11.58
C ASP A 173 24.53 -4.62 -12.39
N ALA A 174 24.51 -3.46 -13.07
CA ALA A 174 23.34 -2.97 -13.80
C ALA A 174 22.78 -3.98 -14.82
N ASP A 175 23.64 -4.58 -15.64
CA ASP A 175 23.23 -5.54 -16.68
C ASP A 175 22.57 -6.78 -16.07
N ALA A 176 23.14 -7.33 -15.00
CA ALA A 176 22.57 -8.49 -14.31
C ALA A 176 21.19 -8.18 -13.71
N ILE A 177 21.01 -6.98 -13.15
CA ILE A 177 19.70 -6.58 -12.63
C ILE A 177 18.70 -6.36 -13.77
N LEU A 178 19.12 -5.80 -14.91
CA LEU A 178 18.27 -5.64 -16.09
C LEU A 178 17.81 -6.99 -16.65
N ASP A 179 18.67 -8.00 -16.66
CA ASP A 179 18.31 -9.38 -17.02
C ASP A 179 17.25 -9.94 -16.05
N ASN A 180 17.43 -9.75 -14.74
CA ASN A 180 16.44 -10.15 -13.74
C ASN A 180 15.08 -9.46 -13.93
N ILE A 181 15.08 -8.17 -14.27
CA ILE A 181 13.86 -7.41 -14.57
C ILE A 181 13.17 -7.97 -15.82
N ALA A 182 13.93 -8.32 -16.86
CA ALA A 182 13.40 -8.91 -18.08
C ALA A 182 12.78 -10.29 -17.80
N LEU A 183 13.48 -11.14 -17.05
CA LEU A 183 12.98 -12.46 -16.62
C LEU A 183 11.73 -12.35 -15.74
N PHE A 184 11.68 -11.38 -14.82
CA PHE A 184 10.46 -11.05 -14.06
C PHE A 184 9.29 -10.72 -15.01
N GLY A 185 9.55 -9.95 -16.06
CA GLY A 185 8.56 -9.62 -17.09
C GLY A 185 8.03 -10.84 -17.83
N GLU A 186 8.90 -11.77 -18.23
CA GLU A 186 8.49 -13.02 -18.88
C GLU A 186 7.66 -13.91 -17.94
N LEU A 187 8.10 -14.08 -16.69
CA LEU A 187 7.37 -14.83 -15.68
C LEU A 187 5.98 -14.21 -15.41
N ALA A 188 5.89 -12.88 -15.40
CA ALA A 188 4.62 -12.16 -15.27
C ALA A 188 3.68 -12.44 -16.45
N ARG A 189 4.19 -12.58 -17.68
CA ARG A 189 3.36 -12.94 -18.84
C ARG A 189 2.92 -14.40 -18.79
N GLU A 190 3.84 -15.30 -18.47
CA GLU A 190 3.57 -16.75 -18.35
C GLU A 190 2.40 -17.03 -17.39
N HIS A 191 2.38 -16.35 -16.24
CA HIS A 191 1.33 -16.53 -15.24
C HIS A 191 0.13 -15.59 -15.39
N GLY A 192 0.00 -14.83 -16.48
CA GLY A 192 -1.13 -13.90 -16.67
C GLY A 192 -1.21 -12.79 -15.61
N CYS A 193 -0.03 -12.30 -15.19
CA CYS A 193 0.17 -11.26 -14.17
C CYS A 193 0.70 -9.93 -14.76
N TRP A 194 0.79 -9.82 -16.09
CA TRP A 194 1.50 -8.72 -16.77
C TRP A 194 0.86 -7.35 -16.54
N ASP A 195 -0.31 -7.12 -17.12
CA ASP A 195 -1.04 -5.84 -17.13
C ASP A 195 -2.37 -5.92 -16.36
N VAL A 196 -2.74 -7.11 -15.91
CA VAL A 196 -3.93 -7.36 -15.11
C VAL A 196 -3.60 -8.23 -13.89
N PRO A 197 -4.42 -8.15 -12.82
CA PRO A 197 -4.32 -9.07 -11.70
C PRO A 197 -4.54 -10.51 -12.15
N ARG A 198 -3.72 -11.44 -11.64
CA ARG A 198 -3.95 -12.87 -11.79
C ARG A 198 -5.39 -13.23 -11.43
N ALA A 199 -6.10 -13.86 -12.36
CA ALA A 199 -7.41 -14.44 -12.09
C ALA A 199 -7.26 -15.66 -11.18
N PHE A 200 -8.19 -15.85 -10.24
CA PHE A 200 -8.31 -17.04 -9.40
C PHE A 200 -9.75 -17.56 -9.50
N PRO A 201 -10.00 -18.88 -9.33
CA PRO A 201 -11.35 -19.44 -9.45
C PRO A 201 -12.38 -18.74 -8.56
N SER A 202 -11.98 -18.39 -7.34
CA SER A 202 -12.82 -17.64 -6.41
C SER A 202 -11.98 -16.76 -5.47
N PRO A 203 -12.59 -15.78 -4.78
CA PRO A 203 -11.89 -15.04 -3.74
C PRO A 203 -11.41 -15.90 -2.59
N HIS A 204 -12.10 -17.02 -2.32
CA HIS A 204 -11.70 -17.99 -1.32
C HIS A 204 -10.42 -18.74 -1.76
N ALA A 205 -10.41 -19.29 -2.99
CA ALA A 205 -9.24 -19.96 -3.55
C ALA A 205 -8.01 -19.02 -3.61
N ARG A 206 -8.22 -17.75 -4.01
CA ARG A 206 -7.18 -16.71 -3.99
C ARG A 206 -6.50 -16.63 -2.62
N LEU A 207 -7.27 -16.44 -1.55
CA LEU A 207 -6.70 -16.30 -0.21
C LEU A 207 -5.93 -17.55 0.22
N ARG A 208 -6.52 -18.74 0.04
CA ARG A 208 -5.89 -20.00 0.44
C ARG A 208 -4.57 -20.22 -0.27
N TYR A 209 -4.50 -19.93 -1.57
CA TYR A 209 -3.25 -20.00 -2.33
C TYR A 209 -2.21 -18.99 -1.84
N LEU A 210 -2.60 -17.73 -1.66
CA LEU A 210 -1.68 -16.67 -1.21
C LEU A 210 -1.18 -16.88 0.23
N GLN A 211 -1.95 -17.57 1.07
CA GLN A 211 -1.56 -18.00 2.41
C GLN A 211 -0.68 -19.27 2.41
N GLY A 212 -0.45 -19.89 1.26
CA GLY A 212 0.30 -21.14 1.14
C GLY A 212 -0.47 -22.39 1.57
N ARG A 213 -1.81 -22.30 1.69
CA ARG A 213 -2.70 -23.43 2.01
C ARG A 213 -3.16 -24.20 0.77
N LEU A 214 -2.87 -23.69 -0.43
CA LEU A 214 -3.01 -24.40 -1.70
C LEU A 214 -1.67 -24.41 -2.43
N GLU A 215 -1.35 -25.56 -3.04
CA GLU A 215 -0.14 -25.72 -3.86
C GLU A 215 -0.34 -25.12 -5.25
N HIS A 216 -1.51 -25.36 -5.87
CA HIS A 216 -1.81 -24.90 -7.22
C HIS A 216 -2.82 -23.74 -7.21
N PRO A 217 -2.59 -22.70 -8.04
CA PRO A 217 -3.39 -21.46 -8.02
C PRO A 217 -4.75 -21.57 -8.74
N ASP A 218 -4.96 -22.65 -9.51
CA ASP A 218 -6.16 -22.88 -10.32
C ASP A 218 -7.12 -23.91 -9.70
N VAL A 219 -6.84 -24.33 -8.46
CA VAL A 219 -7.74 -25.22 -7.71
C VAL A 219 -9.00 -24.44 -7.34
N ASP A 220 -10.13 -24.86 -7.90
CA ASP A 220 -11.44 -24.39 -7.47
C ASP A 220 -11.81 -25.06 -6.16
N LEU A 221 -11.54 -24.35 -5.06
CA LEU A 221 -11.78 -24.83 -3.71
C LEU A 221 -13.21 -24.50 -3.28
N PHE A 222 -13.91 -25.50 -2.74
CA PHE A 222 -15.20 -25.30 -2.07
C PHE A 222 -15.08 -24.28 -0.94
N ASP A 223 -15.95 -23.26 -0.97
CA ASP A 223 -15.97 -22.20 0.04
C ASP A 223 -16.68 -22.70 1.30
N ASP A 224 -15.90 -23.08 2.31
CA ASP A 224 -16.36 -23.62 3.59
C ASP A 224 -16.73 -22.56 4.63
N THR A 225 -16.79 -21.28 4.23
CA THR A 225 -17.14 -20.19 5.15
C THR A 225 -18.63 -20.21 5.51
N ARG A 226 -18.94 -19.97 6.80
CA ARG A 226 -20.28 -20.17 7.38
C ARG A 226 -21.05 -18.89 7.65
N PHE A 227 -20.34 -17.79 7.92
CA PHE A 227 -20.92 -16.48 8.25
C PHE A 227 -19.95 -15.36 7.85
N GLU A 228 -20.45 -14.13 7.61
CA GLU A 228 -19.61 -12.99 7.21
C GLU A 228 -19.30 -12.07 8.40
N VAL A 229 -18.05 -11.64 8.53
CA VAL A 229 -17.60 -10.63 9.49
C VAL A 229 -17.12 -9.39 8.74
N LEU A 230 -17.70 -8.24 9.09
CA LEU A 230 -17.33 -6.95 8.52
C LEU A 230 -16.20 -6.31 9.33
N LEU A 231 -15.05 -6.07 8.71
CA LEU A 231 -13.93 -5.36 9.32
C LEU A 231 -13.87 -3.92 8.80
N MET A 232 -14.24 -2.95 9.62
CA MET A 232 -14.13 -1.54 9.23
C MET A 232 -12.68 -1.06 9.26
N CYS A 233 -12.27 -0.30 8.24
CA CYS A 233 -10.95 0.29 8.14
C CYS A 233 -11.05 1.75 7.72
N GLY A 234 -10.27 2.63 8.34
CA GLY A 234 -10.28 4.05 8.00
C GLY A 234 -9.82 4.92 9.16
N LEU A 235 -9.30 6.10 8.83
CA LEU A 235 -8.81 7.08 9.81
C LEU A 235 -9.92 7.50 10.79
N PRO A 236 -9.58 8.00 11.99
CA PRO A 236 -10.53 8.70 12.83
C PRO A 236 -11.22 9.83 12.05
N GLY A 237 -12.53 9.96 12.21
CA GLY A 237 -13.32 10.93 11.45
C GLY A 237 -13.71 10.49 10.04
N ALA A 238 -13.22 9.36 9.52
CA ALA A 238 -13.52 8.93 8.15
C ALA A 238 -15.00 8.59 7.87
N GLY A 239 -15.85 8.45 8.90
CA GLY A 239 -17.26 8.12 8.75
C GLY A 239 -17.61 6.63 8.84
N LYS A 240 -16.75 5.81 9.47
CA LYS A 240 -17.01 4.36 9.68
C LYS A 240 -18.34 4.08 10.39
N ASP A 241 -18.62 4.80 11.49
CA ASP A 241 -19.86 4.65 12.26
C ASP A 241 -21.09 5.07 11.46
N HIS A 242 -20.94 6.13 10.65
CA HIS A 242 -21.98 6.56 9.74
C HIS A 242 -22.26 5.47 8.70
N TRP A 243 -21.22 4.91 8.08
CA TRP A 243 -21.38 3.85 7.10
C TRP A 243 -22.09 2.62 7.68
N LEU A 244 -21.66 2.14 8.85
CA LEU A 244 -22.28 1.00 9.54
C LEU A 244 -23.77 1.23 9.82
N ARG A 245 -24.14 2.40 10.36
CA ARG A 245 -25.55 2.72 10.65
C ARG A 245 -26.45 2.71 9.41
N HIS A 246 -25.92 3.06 8.24
CA HIS A 246 -26.72 3.15 7.01
C HIS A 246 -26.74 1.84 6.21
N HIS A 247 -25.66 1.06 6.23
CA HIS A 247 -25.51 -0.13 5.38
C HIS A 247 -25.61 -1.45 6.14
N ALA A 248 -25.45 -1.40 7.47
CA ALA A 248 -25.42 -2.55 8.35
C ALA A 248 -26.13 -2.29 9.70
N PRO A 249 -27.32 -1.64 9.74
CA PRO A 249 -27.96 -1.20 10.99
C PRO A 249 -28.31 -2.35 11.95
N SER A 250 -28.54 -3.55 11.42
CA SER A 250 -28.91 -4.74 12.19
C SER A 250 -27.73 -5.57 12.67
N LEU A 251 -26.49 -5.27 12.23
CA LEU A 251 -25.32 -6.04 12.63
C LEU A 251 -24.85 -5.62 14.03
N PRO A 252 -24.63 -6.57 14.95
CA PRO A 252 -23.91 -6.29 16.19
C PRO A 252 -22.55 -5.66 15.88
N VAL A 253 -22.13 -4.66 16.66
CA VAL A 253 -20.87 -3.96 16.45
C VAL A 253 -19.95 -4.14 17.66
N VAL A 254 -18.77 -4.71 17.42
CA VAL A 254 -17.66 -4.72 18.37
C VAL A 254 -16.78 -3.51 18.07
N SER A 255 -16.90 -2.46 18.89
CA SER A 255 -16.23 -1.17 18.71
C SER A 255 -15.14 -0.95 19.76
N LEU A 256 -13.90 -0.71 19.31
CA LEU A 256 -12.79 -0.41 20.23
C LEU A 256 -12.99 0.92 20.96
N ASP A 257 -13.71 1.86 20.36
CA ASP A 257 -13.99 3.16 20.96
C ASP A 257 -15.07 3.03 22.06
N ASP A 258 -16.05 2.15 21.88
CA ASP A 258 -17.08 1.87 22.90
C ASP A 258 -16.50 1.09 24.07
N VAL A 259 -15.70 0.04 23.79
CA VAL A 259 -14.96 -0.70 24.83
C VAL A 259 -14.05 0.25 25.64
N ARG A 260 -13.35 1.18 24.97
CA ARG A 260 -12.51 2.16 25.64
C ARG A 260 -13.33 3.04 26.60
N ARG A 261 -14.52 3.48 26.17
CA ARG A 261 -15.43 4.31 26.96
C ARG A 261 -15.97 3.55 28.17
N GLU A 262 -16.44 2.33 27.98
CA GLU A 262 -16.98 1.48 29.04
C GLU A 262 -15.94 1.14 30.11
N LEU A 263 -14.68 0.93 29.70
CA LEU A 263 -13.58 0.65 30.62
C LEU A 263 -12.96 1.90 31.25
N GLY A 264 -13.37 3.11 30.84
CA GLY A 264 -12.81 4.37 31.33
C GLY A 264 -11.31 4.56 31.02
N VAL A 265 -10.81 3.95 29.94
CA VAL A 265 -9.37 3.98 29.58
C VAL A 265 -9.10 5.18 28.68
N ALA A 266 -8.15 6.05 29.01
CA ALA A 266 -7.84 7.17 28.12
C ALA A 266 -7.15 6.68 26.83
N PRO A 267 -7.25 7.39 25.69
CA PRO A 267 -6.57 7.00 24.45
C PRO A 267 -5.04 6.89 24.57
N THR A 268 -4.46 7.59 25.55
CA THR A 268 -3.02 7.60 25.86
C THR A 268 -2.58 6.43 26.74
N ASP A 269 -3.53 5.74 27.39
CA ASP A 269 -3.23 4.71 28.38
C ASP A 269 -2.93 3.36 27.70
N ASN A 270 -2.60 2.35 28.50
CA ASN A 270 -2.34 1.01 27.99
C ASN A 270 -3.59 0.41 27.29
N GLN A 271 -3.53 0.39 25.96
CA GLN A 271 -4.63 -0.09 25.10
C GLN A 271 -4.74 -1.64 25.06
N GLY A 272 -3.88 -2.38 25.76
CA GLY A 272 -3.89 -3.85 25.77
C GLY A 272 -5.20 -4.42 26.30
N ARG A 273 -5.70 -3.88 27.42
CA ARG A 273 -6.98 -4.31 28.02
C ARG A 273 -8.17 -4.05 27.11
N VAL A 274 -8.22 -2.89 26.45
CA VAL A 274 -9.28 -2.53 25.49
C VAL A 274 -9.30 -3.51 24.31
N ARG A 275 -8.13 -3.86 23.76
CA ARG A 275 -8.05 -4.84 22.67
C ARG A 275 -8.48 -6.23 23.11
N GLN A 276 -8.03 -6.67 24.28
CA GLN A 276 -8.37 -7.99 24.82
C GLN A 276 -9.87 -8.12 25.02
N GLU A 277 -10.50 -7.12 25.65
CA GLU A 277 -11.95 -7.08 25.85
C GLU A 277 -12.72 -7.10 24.51
N ALA A 278 -12.28 -6.32 23.52
CA ALA A 278 -12.89 -6.34 22.19
C ALA A 278 -12.78 -7.72 21.51
N ILE A 279 -11.62 -8.39 21.63
CA ILE A 279 -11.42 -9.74 21.11
C ILE A 279 -12.35 -10.75 21.80
N GLU A 280 -12.52 -10.66 23.12
CA GLU A 280 -13.43 -11.56 23.85
C GLU A 280 -14.89 -11.34 23.44
N ARG A 281 -15.33 -10.10 23.24
CA ARG A 281 -16.66 -9.81 22.67
C ARG A 281 -16.83 -10.38 21.27
N ALA A 282 -15.82 -10.23 20.41
CA ALA A 282 -15.84 -10.83 19.08
C ALA A 282 -15.92 -12.36 19.13
N ARG A 283 -15.20 -13.00 20.07
CA ARG A 283 -15.24 -14.46 20.27
C ARG A 283 -16.62 -14.99 20.63
N VAL A 284 -17.44 -14.21 21.34
CA VAL A 284 -18.84 -14.58 21.60
C VAL A 284 -19.61 -14.73 20.29
N HIS A 285 -19.51 -13.77 19.38
CA HIS A 285 -20.15 -13.82 18.07
C HIS A 285 -19.58 -14.92 17.17
N LEU A 286 -18.25 -15.07 17.15
CA LEU A 286 -17.54 -16.07 16.35
C LEU A 286 -17.92 -17.51 16.75
N ARG A 287 -18.00 -17.81 18.06
CA ARG A 287 -18.43 -19.14 18.56
C ARG A 287 -19.89 -19.44 18.22
N ALA A 288 -20.73 -18.40 18.16
CA ALA A 288 -22.14 -18.51 17.80
C ALA A 288 -22.37 -18.48 16.28
N GLU A 289 -21.30 -18.37 15.47
CA GLU A 289 -21.38 -18.25 14.00
C GLU A 289 -22.28 -17.10 13.54
N CYS A 290 -22.34 -16.03 14.34
CA CYS A 290 -23.22 -14.90 14.12
C CYS A 290 -22.47 -13.78 13.38
N PRO A 291 -22.99 -13.25 12.25
CA PRO A 291 -22.43 -12.08 11.59
C PRO A 291 -22.33 -10.88 12.52
N PHE A 292 -21.22 -10.16 12.46
CA PHE A 292 -21.01 -8.92 13.23
C PHE A 292 -20.02 -7.99 12.52
N ALA A 293 -19.96 -6.74 12.96
CA ALA A 293 -18.97 -5.76 12.51
C ALA A 293 -17.91 -5.51 13.57
N TRP A 294 -16.64 -5.58 13.20
CA TRP A 294 -15.52 -5.09 13.99
C TRP A 294 -15.18 -3.66 13.57
N ASN A 295 -15.38 -2.70 14.47
CA ASN A 295 -15.16 -1.29 14.20
C ASN A 295 -13.93 -0.74 14.94
N ALA A 296 -12.89 -0.44 14.16
CA ALA A 296 -11.67 0.21 14.63
C ALA A 296 -11.00 0.94 13.46
N THR A 297 -9.88 1.61 13.71
CA THR A 297 -9.14 2.30 12.65
C THR A 297 -8.46 1.33 11.67
N ASN A 298 -7.93 0.20 12.17
CA ASN A 298 -7.37 -0.90 11.37
C ASN A 298 -6.36 -0.49 10.29
N LEU A 299 -5.56 0.54 10.58
CA LEU A 299 -4.76 1.24 9.58
C LEU A 299 -3.57 0.46 9.01
N SER A 300 -3.06 -0.57 9.69
CA SER A 300 -1.93 -1.36 9.20
C SER A 300 -2.31 -2.82 8.99
N ARG A 301 -1.65 -3.47 8.02
CA ARG A 301 -1.80 -4.92 7.79
C ARG A 301 -1.47 -5.73 9.04
N SER A 302 -0.45 -5.32 9.81
CA SER A 302 -0.10 -5.98 11.08
C SER A 302 -1.19 -5.92 12.16
N ARG A 303 -2.11 -4.94 12.08
CA ARG A 303 -3.28 -4.86 12.98
C ARG A 303 -4.45 -5.68 12.45
N ARG A 304 -4.60 -5.77 11.13
CA ARG A 304 -5.69 -6.51 10.47
C ARG A 304 -5.45 -8.02 10.46
N GLN A 305 -4.21 -8.45 10.19
CA GLN A 305 -3.89 -9.87 9.99
C GLN A 305 -4.30 -10.76 11.17
N PRO A 306 -4.05 -10.41 12.46
CA PRO A 306 -4.51 -11.25 13.58
C PRO A 306 -6.04 -11.35 13.66
N LEU A 307 -6.77 -10.28 13.29
CA LEU A 307 -8.23 -10.28 13.27
C LEU A 307 -8.77 -11.13 12.12
N LEU A 308 -8.17 -11.01 10.94
CA LEU A 308 -8.53 -11.81 9.77
C LEU A 308 -8.27 -13.30 10.01
N GLN A 309 -7.13 -13.64 10.63
CA GLN A 309 -6.85 -15.02 11.03
C GLN A 309 -7.87 -15.52 12.06
N LEU A 310 -8.19 -14.73 13.08
CA LEU A 310 -9.21 -15.09 14.07
C LEU A 310 -10.59 -15.35 13.44
N ILE A 311 -11.00 -14.53 12.48
CA ILE A 311 -12.27 -14.74 11.74
C ILE A 311 -12.23 -16.08 11.01
N GLU A 312 -11.12 -16.34 10.33
CA GLU A 312 -10.91 -17.54 9.51
C GLU A 312 -10.84 -18.82 10.35
N ASP A 313 -10.19 -18.79 11.52
CA ASP A 313 -10.07 -19.92 12.45
C ASP A 313 -11.45 -20.41 12.95
N TYR A 314 -12.45 -19.53 12.94
CA TYR A 314 -13.84 -19.85 13.27
C TYR A 314 -14.70 -20.13 12.02
N GLY A 315 -14.11 -20.27 10.83
CA GLY A 315 -14.84 -20.51 9.58
C GLY A 315 -15.62 -19.28 9.09
N GLY A 316 -15.23 -18.08 9.50
CA GLY A 316 -15.83 -16.84 9.05
C GLY A 316 -15.27 -16.36 7.71
N ARG A 317 -16.12 -15.71 6.91
CA ARG A 317 -15.77 -14.97 5.71
C ARG A 317 -15.43 -13.53 6.09
N ALA A 318 -14.23 -13.07 5.73
CA ALA A 318 -13.81 -11.71 6.02
C ALA A 318 -14.17 -10.74 4.88
N ARG A 319 -14.90 -9.67 5.22
CA ARG A 319 -15.17 -8.53 4.34
C ARG A 319 -14.62 -7.26 4.96
N VAL A 320 -13.62 -6.66 4.33
CA VAL A 320 -13.04 -5.39 4.79
C VAL A 320 -13.74 -4.23 4.11
N VAL A 321 -14.21 -3.26 4.89
CA VAL A 321 -14.82 -2.02 4.35
C VAL A 321 -13.89 -0.86 4.68
N TYR A 322 -13.21 -0.36 3.66
CA TYR A 322 -12.30 0.77 3.77
C TYR A 322 -13.05 2.08 3.48
N VAL A 323 -13.12 2.97 4.47
CA VAL A 323 -13.80 4.25 4.35
C VAL A 323 -12.78 5.37 4.34
N GLU A 324 -12.84 6.22 3.30
CA GLU A 324 -11.93 7.35 3.14
C GLU A 324 -12.62 8.56 2.52
N PRO A 325 -12.71 9.69 3.26
CA PRO A 325 -13.07 10.96 2.68
C PRO A 325 -11.83 11.71 2.11
N PRO A 326 -12.03 12.72 1.26
CA PRO A 326 -10.98 13.66 0.86
C PRO A 326 -10.31 14.33 2.07
N ALA A 327 -9.06 14.75 1.92
CA ALA A 327 -8.25 15.32 2.99
C ALA A 327 -8.95 16.45 3.75
N ALA A 328 -9.43 17.47 3.05
CA ALA A 328 -10.14 18.59 3.66
C ALA A 328 -11.36 18.13 4.48
N ARG A 329 -12.13 17.17 3.95
CA ARG A 329 -13.31 16.63 4.64
C ARG A 329 -12.90 15.85 5.90
N LEU A 330 -11.86 15.01 5.85
CA LEU A 330 -11.38 14.27 7.03
C LEU A 330 -11.00 15.23 8.17
N PHE A 331 -10.20 16.26 7.86
CA PHE A 331 -9.73 17.21 8.86
C PHE A 331 -10.88 18.04 9.42
N ASN A 332 -11.83 18.49 8.58
CA ASN A 332 -13.03 19.18 9.04
C ASN A 332 -13.87 18.29 9.95
N GLN A 333 -14.19 17.06 9.50
CA GLN A 333 -14.93 16.09 10.29
C GLN A 333 -14.24 15.79 11.63
N ASN A 334 -12.92 15.70 11.67
CA ASN A 334 -12.21 15.45 12.93
C ASN A 334 -12.28 16.62 13.91
N ARG A 335 -12.31 17.88 13.44
CA ARG A 335 -12.47 19.07 14.29
C ARG A 335 -13.88 19.15 14.91
N ASP A 336 -14.89 18.69 14.19
CA ASP A 336 -16.30 18.83 14.60
C ASP A 336 -16.81 17.64 15.45
N ARG A 337 -15.92 16.72 15.86
CA ARG A 337 -16.28 15.55 16.69
C ARG A 337 -16.31 15.89 18.17
N ASP A 338 -17.25 15.25 18.90
CA ASP A 338 -17.33 15.28 20.38
C ASP A 338 -15.98 14.99 21.05
N HIS A 339 -15.20 14.07 20.46
CA HIS A 339 -13.84 13.74 20.86
C HIS A 339 -12.87 13.93 19.69
N VAL A 340 -12.31 15.13 19.61
CA VAL A 340 -11.30 15.52 18.61
C VAL A 340 -10.02 14.71 18.82
N VAL A 341 -9.51 14.09 17.76
CA VAL A 341 -8.16 13.51 17.78
C VAL A 341 -7.18 14.64 17.46
N PRO A 342 -6.21 14.97 18.33
CA PRO A 342 -5.25 16.03 18.05
C PRO A 342 -4.52 15.79 16.72
N GLU A 343 -4.31 16.84 15.94
CA GLU A 343 -3.67 16.73 14.62
C GLU A 343 -2.30 16.00 14.67
N PRO A 344 -1.42 16.23 15.66
CA PRO A 344 -0.18 15.46 15.79
C PRO A 344 -0.43 13.94 15.94
N ALA A 345 -1.47 13.54 16.67
CA ALA A 345 -1.85 12.14 16.84
C ALA A 345 -2.43 11.55 15.55
N LEU A 346 -3.25 12.32 14.82
CA LEU A 346 -3.79 11.91 13.52
C LEU A 346 -2.66 11.74 12.49
N ARG A 347 -1.73 12.68 12.41
CA ARG A 347 -0.52 12.57 11.57
C ARG A 347 0.37 11.40 11.99
N ALA A 348 0.44 11.09 13.28
CA ALA A 348 1.14 9.90 13.77
C ALA A 348 0.47 8.60 13.31
N MET A 349 -0.86 8.54 13.32
CA MET A 349 -1.62 7.40 12.78
C MET A 349 -1.41 7.25 11.27
N MET A 350 -1.33 8.36 10.52
CA MET A 350 -1.09 8.34 9.08
C MET A 350 0.24 7.69 8.69
N ARG A 351 1.25 7.67 9.57
CA ARG A 351 2.51 6.94 9.34
C ARG A 351 2.35 5.42 9.24
N GLN A 352 1.22 4.89 9.68
CA GLN A 352 0.87 3.47 9.60
C GLN A 352 -0.28 3.22 8.64
N TRP A 353 -0.62 4.17 7.76
CA TRP A 353 -1.79 4.13 6.90
C TRP A 353 -1.56 3.27 5.65
N GLU A 354 -1.77 1.98 5.82
CA GLU A 354 -1.79 0.97 4.76
C GLU A 354 -3.24 0.65 4.39
N VAL A 355 -3.64 0.99 3.16
CA VAL A 355 -4.95 0.61 2.62
C VAL A 355 -5.05 -0.92 2.53
N PRO A 356 -6.16 -1.54 2.99
CA PRO A 356 -6.35 -2.98 2.85
C PRO A 356 -6.50 -3.34 1.38
N ASP A 357 -5.99 -4.50 0.99
CA ASP A 357 -6.09 -5.00 -0.38
C ASP A 357 -6.64 -6.42 -0.45
N ARG A 358 -6.98 -6.88 -1.65
CA ARG A 358 -7.62 -8.19 -1.88
C ARG A 358 -6.77 -9.41 -1.53
N THR A 359 -5.49 -9.23 -1.22
CA THR A 359 -4.63 -10.31 -0.69
C THR A 359 -4.85 -10.54 0.81
N GLU A 360 -5.60 -9.67 1.50
CA GLU A 360 -5.85 -9.77 2.95
C GLU A 360 -7.16 -10.46 3.29
N ALA A 361 -8.20 -10.29 2.48
CA ALA A 361 -9.56 -10.73 2.80
C ALA A 361 -10.32 -11.27 1.57
N HIS A 362 -11.42 -12.00 1.83
CA HIS A 362 -12.26 -12.56 0.77
C HIS A 362 -12.81 -11.41 -0.09
N ARG A 363 -13.18 -10.30 0.55
CA ARG A 363 -13.66 -9.09 -0.10
C ARG A 363 -13.09 -7.84 0.56
N VAL A 364 -12.74 -6.85 -0.26
CA VAL A 364 -12.40 -5.50 0.19
C VAL A 364 -13.27 -4.53 -0.60
N ASP A 365 -14.06 -3.72 0.10
CA ASP A 365 -14.85 -2.64 -0.48
C ASP A 365 -14.18 -1.30 -0.17
N TYR A 366 -13.96 -0.50 -1.21
CA TYR A 366 -13.46 0.86 -1.09
C TYR A 366 -14.62 1.85 -1.13
N VAL A 367 -14.96 2.42 0.02
CA VAL A 367 -15.95 3.48 0.20
C VAL A 367 -15.19 4.80 0.21
N VAL A 368 -14.87 5.25 -0.99
CA VAL A 368 -14.13 6.49 -1.24
C VAL A 368 -15.10 7.51 -1.81
N ALA A 369 -15.08 8.74 -1.27
CA ALA A 369 -15.82 9.83 -1.89
C ALA A 369 -14.93 10.46 -2.96
N ASP A 370 -15.43 10.56 -4.19
CA ASP A 370 -14.74 11.32 -5.23
C ASP A 370 -14.65 12.80 -4.82
N THR A 371 -13.54 13.44 -5.23
CA THR A 371 -13.17 14.83 -4.89
C THR A 371 -14.21 15.85 -5.29
#